data_AF-A0A4P9VZ46-F1
#
_entry.id   AF-A0A4P9VZ46-F1
#
_cell.length_a   1.000
_cell.length_b   1.000
_cell.length_c   1.000
_cell.angle_alpha   90.00
_cell.angle_beta   90.00
_cell.angle_gamma   90.00
#
_symmetry.space_group_name_H-M   'P 1'
#
loop_
_entity.id
_entity.type
_entity.pdbx_description
1 polymer ?
#
loop_
_entity_poly.entity_id
_entity_poly.type
_entity_poly.pdbx_seq_one_letter_code
_entity_poly.pdbx_strand_id
1 'polypeptide(L)' 'FLDLGLSCDTCICCRFSAIQKATIVTSISPNPSGVTLAIGDGANDIPMLQSAHVGIGITGKEGLAATRAADYAI' A
#
# COMPACT_ATOMS: atom_id res chain seq x y z
N PHE A 1 17.45 3.91 -5.48
CA PHE A 1 16.20 3.40 -6.10
C PHE A 1 15.03 4.31 -5.76
N LEU A 2 14.78 4.61 -4.48
CA LEU A 2 13.69 5.49 -4.07
C LEU A 2 13.76 6.87 -4.75
N ASP A 3 14.93 7.50 -4.78
CA ASP A 3 15.12 8.81 -5.45
C ASP A 3 14.79 8.76 -6.95
N LEU A 4 15.18 7.67 -7.62
CA LEU A 4 14.82 7.45 -9.03
C LEU A 4 13.30 7.28 -9.18
N GLY A 5 12.67 6.48 -8.31
CA GLY A 5 11.22 6.29 -8.33
C GLY A 5 10.43 7.57 -8.05
N LEU A 6 10.92 8.41 -7.14
CA LEU A 6 10.34 9.72 -6.83
C LEU A 6 10.55 10.76 -7.94
N SER A 7 11.55 10.56 -8.80
CA SER A 7 11.79 11.41 -9.98
C SER A 7 10.94 11.02 -11.20
N CYS A 8 10.29 9.86 -11.18
CA CYS A 8 9.43 9.38 -12.26
C CYS A 8 7.98 9.85 -12.06
N ASP A 9 7.29 10.17 -13.16
CA ASP A 9 5.86 10.51 -13.12
C ASP A 9 4.99 9.31 -12.71
N THR A 10 5.43 8.08 -12.99
CA THR A 10 4.71 6.85 -12.65
C THR A 10 5.68 5.69 -12.43
N CYS A 11 5.37 4.84 -11.45
CA CYS A 11 6.12 3.63 -11.14
C CYS A 11 5.20 2.40 -11.13
N ILE A 12 5.62 1.30 -11.76
CA ILE A 12 4.91 0.02 -11.75
C ILE A 12 5.81 -1.04 -11.12
N CYS A 13 5.34 -1.66 -10.04
CA CYS A 13 6.06 -2.73 -9.33
C CYS A 13 5.39 -4.08 -9.59
N CYS A 14 6.16 -5.05 -10.11
CA CYS A 14 5.64 -6.36 -10.52
C CYS A 14 6.17 -7.48 -9.62
N ARG A 15 5.33 -8.48 -9.32
CA ARG A 15 5.70 -9.70 -8.56
C ARG A 15 6.23 -9.42 -7.15
N PHE A 16 5.70 -8.37 -6.51
CA PHE A 16 6.03 -8.04 -5.13
C PHE A 16 5.33 -8.97 -4.14
N SER A 17 6.10 -9.46 -3.17
CA SER A 17 5.56 -10.09 -1.96
C SER A 17 4.93 -9.05 -1.02
N ALA A 18 4.06 -9.50 -0.10
CA ALA A 18 3.39 -8.65 0.88
C ALA A 18 4.35 -7.68 1.60
N ILE A 19 5.49 -8.21 2.06
CA ILE A 19 6.50 -7.43 2.78
C ILE A 19 7.15 -6.37 1.87
N GLN A 20 7.42 -6.69 0.60
CA GLN A 20 8.02 -5.75 -0.33
C GLN A 20 7.07 -4.60 -0.67
N LYS A 21 5.76 -4.86 -0.75
CA LYS A 21 4.74 -3.81 -0.92
C LYS A 21 4.78 -2.83 0.27
N ALA A 22 4.74 -3.37 1.49
CA ALA A 22 4.81 -2.58 2.73
C ALA A 22 6.10 -1.74 2.80
N THR A 23 7.26 -2.34 2.52
CA THR A 23 8.55 -1.64 2.56
C THR A 23 8.60 -0.43 1.63
N ILE A 24 8.01 -0.49 0.44
CA ILE A 24 7.94 0.68 -0.45
C ILE A 24 7.14 1.80 0.20
N VAL A 25 5.95 1.50 0.71
CA VAL A 25 5.08 2.51 1.34
C VAL A 25 5.78 3.15 2.54
N THR A 26 6.38 2.34 3.41
CA THR A 26 7.13 2.83 4.59
C THR A 26 8.37 3.63 4.19
N SER A 27 9.00 3.35 3.04
CA SER A 27 10.15 4.12 2.57
C SER A 27 9.75 5.51 2.04
N ILE A 28 8.52 5.66 1.55
CA ILE A 28 7.97 6.93 1.04
C ILE A 28 7.37 7.75 2.19
N SER A 29 6.77 7.08 3.18
CA SER A 29 6.04 7.69 4.31
C SER A 29 6.81 8.72 5.16
N PRO A 30 8.12 8.57 5.45
CA PRO A 30 8.86 9.56 6.27
C PRO A 30 9.24 10.83 5.50
N ASN A 31 8.94 10.94 4.21
CA ASN A 31 9.11 12.20 3.50
C ASN A 31 8.03 13.21 3.96
N PRO A 32 8.42 14.39 4.48
CA PRO A 32 7.49 15.35 5.09
C PRO A 32 6.50 16.03 4.12
N SER A 33 6.54 15.67 2.84
CA SER A 33 5.83 16.36 1.76
C SER A 33 4.54 15.69 1.29
N GLY A 34 4.15 14.51 1.82
CA GLY A 34 2.94 13.85 1.34
C GLY A 34 2.31 12.82 2.28
N VAL A 35 0.98 12.68 2.17
CA VAL A 35 0.20 11.59 2.79
C VAL A 35 0.18 10.40 1.83
N THR A 36 0.49 9.22 2.34
CA THR A 36 0.45 7.96 1.57
C THR A 36 -0.90 7.27 1.75
N LEU A 37 -1.46 6.78 0.65
CA LEU A 37 -2.67 5.98 0.63
C LEU A 37 -2.38 4.63 -0.02
N ALA A 38 -2.85 3.55 0.60
CA ALA A 38 -2.77 2.20 0.05
C ALA A 38 -4.17 1.62 -0.10
N ILE A 39 -4.39 0.87 -1.18
CA ILE A 39 -5.65 0.19 -1.46
C ILE A 39 -5.40 -1.26 -1.86
N GLY A 40 -6.27 -2.18 -1.43
CA GLY A 40 -6.17 -3.60 -1.75
C GLY A 40 -7.38 -4.40 -1.30
N ASP A 41 -7.57 -5.59 -1.86
CA ASP A 41 -8.71 -6.49 -1.59
C ASP A 41 -8.28 -7.83 -0.98
N GLY A 42 -6.99 -8.18 -1.08
CA GLY A 42 -6.45 -9.46 -0.64
C GLY A 42 -5.65 -9.41 0.67
N ALA A 43 -5.48 -10.56 1.32
CA ALA A 43 -4.65 -10.68 2.53
C ALA A 43 -3.17 -10.29 2.28
N ASN A 44 -2.69 -10.41 1.03
CA ASN A 44 -1.36 -9.99 0.61
C ASN A 44 -1.15 -8.47 0.69
N ASP A 45 -2.23 -7.69 0.75
CA ASP A 45 -2.16 -6.22 0.81
C ASP A 45 -2.19 -5.70 2.24
N ILE A 46 -2.57 -6.51 3.22
CA ILE A 46 -2.70 -6.10 4.63
C ILE A 46 -1.45 -5.38 5.15
N PRO A 47 -0.21 -5.90 4.96
CA PRO A 47 0.98 -5.20 5.45
C PRO A 47 1.18 -3.84 4.78
N MET A 48 0.80 -3.70 3.51
CA MET A 48 0.87 -2.43 2.76
C MET A 48 -0.16 -1.43 3.27
N LEU A 49 -1.40 -1.88 3.50
CA LEU A 49 -2.49 -1.07 4.05
C LEU A 49 -2.11 -0.49 5.41
N GLN A 50 -1.56 -1.33 6.29
CA GLN A 50 -1.15 -0.92 7.64
C GLN A 50 0.10 -0.03 7.67
N SER A 51 0.90 -0.03 6.60
CA SER A 51 2.10 0.80 6.50
C SER A 51 1.83 2.19 5.92
N ALA A 52 0.66 2.39 5.31
CA ALA A 52 0.25 3.68 4.77
C ALA A 52 -0.33 4.59 5.86
N HIS A 53 -0.40 5.89 5.60
CA HIS A 53 -1.14 6.80 6.48
C HIS A 53 -2.66 6.55 6.42
N VAL A 54 -3.15 6.13 5.25
CA VAL A 54 -4.54 5.73 5.04
C VAL A 54 -4.58 4.42 4.27
N GLY A 55 -5.17 3.39 4.88
CA GLY A 55 -5.47 2.11 4.24
C GLY A 55 -6.93 2.00 3.81
N ILE A 56 -7.17 1.62 2.56
CA ILE A 56 -8.49 1.32 2.01
C ILE A 56 -8.59 -0.16 1.64
N GLY A 57 -9.52 -0.86 2.26
CA GLY A 57 -9.83 -2.25 1.95
C GLY A 57 -11.02 -2.33 1.00
N ILE A 58 -10.85 -3.04 -0.12
CA ILE A 58 -11.95 -3.30 -1.05
C ILE A 58 -12.62 -4.61 -0.66
N THR A 59 -13.94 -4.60 -0.61
CA THR A 59 -14.77 -5.80 -0.43
C THR A 59 -14.76 -6.60 -1.73
N GLY A 60 -13.79 -7.53 -1.82
CA GLY A 60 -13.54 -8.30 -3.03
C GLY A 60 -13.94 -9.77 -2.95
N LYS A 61 -13.62 -10.50 -4.01
CA LYS A 61 -13.82 -11.97 -4.08
C LYS A 61 -12.76 -12.75 -3.29
N GLU A 62 -11.67 -12.11 -2.90
CA GLU A 62 -10.60 -12.72 -2.08
C GLU A 62 -10.93 -12.78 -0.58
N GLY A 63 -12.12 -12.29 -0.20
CA GLY A 63 -12.63 -12.31 1.16
C GLY A 63 -12.55 -10.95 1.85
N LEU A 64 -12.77 -10.94 3.17
CA LEU A 64 -12.91 -9.71 3.96
C LEU A 64 -11.65 -9.34 4.75
N ALA A 65 -10.53 -10.01 4.50
CA ALA A 65 -9.32 -9.86 5.30
C ALA A 65 -8.70 -8.46 5.15
N ALA A 66 -8.59 -7.96 3.92
CA ALA A 66 -8.11 -6.60 3.65
C ALA A 66 -9.07 -5.55 4.23
N THR A 67 -10.38 -5.70 3.99
CA THR A 67 -11.43 -4.80 4.49
C THR A 67 -11.42 -4.64 6.00
N ARG A 68 -11.20 -5.74 6.74
CA ARG A 68 -11.15 -5.72 8.22
C ARG A 68 -9.87 -5.10 8.77
N ALA A 69 -8.80 -5.08 7.98
CA ALA A 69 -7.50 -4.57 8.40
C ALA A 69 -7.23 -3.14 7.93
N ALA A 70 -8.15 -2.56 7.15
CA ALA A 70 -8.05 -1.20 6.61
C ALA A 70 -8.77 -0.17 7.50
N ASP A 71 -8.40 1.10 7.34
CA ASP A 71 -9.07 2.22 8.02
C ASP A 71 -10.48 2.47 7.46
N TYR A 72 -10.62 2.30 6.13
CA TYR A 72 -11.88 2.43 5.41
C TYR A 72 -12.15 1.21 4.54
N ALA A 73 -13.44 0.95 4.32
CA ALA A 73 -13.94 -0.16 3.52
C ALA A 73 -14.86 0.36 2.42
N ILE A 74 -14.65 -0.12 1.19
CA ILE A 74 -15.53 0.13 0.03
C ILE A 74 -15.96 -1.16 -0.66
#